data_AF-D0NJM0-F1
#
_entry.id   AF-D0NJM0-F1
#
_cell.length_a   1.000
_cell.length_b   1.000
_cell.length_c   1.000
_cell.angle_alpha   90.00
_cell.angle_beta   90.00
_cell.angle_gamma   90.00
#
_symmetry.space_group_name_H-M   'P 1'
#
loop_
_entity.id
_entity.type
_entity.pdbx_description
1 polymer ?
#
loop_
_entity_poly.entity_id
_entity_poly.type
_entity_poly.pdbx_seq_one_letter_code
_entity_poly.pdbx_strand_id
1 'polypeptide(L)'
;MASFYEAVDAETEADFNAKREDLIEKCKPVSDYLDLHWWKYKTRIVKHCTNKYMHFGVRDTSTVEGAHAKIKSKLESSQGDLYTVFKKLLSWWTIAASETRLLMEQNAVTAPHIFQKNRYSRVARIITRAALGETERLWKDAEKIVNSGGSA
;
A
#
# COMPACT_ATOMS: atom_id res chain seq x y z
N MET A 1 10.77 11.59 -13.28
CA MET A 1 10.19 10.59 -12.36
C MET A 1 11.15 9.47 -12.00
N ALA A 2 11.90 8.88 -12.94
CA ALA A 2 12.90 7.84 -12.63
C ALA A 2 13.87 8.25 -11.50
N SER A 3 14.45 9.46 -11.57
CA SER A 3 15.38 9.98 -10.55
C SER A 3 14.77 10.18 -9.15
N PHE A 4 13.45 10.39 -9.04
CA PHE A 4 12.76 10.44 -7.74
C PHE A 4 12.68 9.03 -7.13
N TYR A 5 12.28 8.03 -7.93
CA TYR A 5 12.21 6.65 -7.47
C TYR A 5 13.59 6.10 -7.10
N GLU A 6 14.63 6.45 -7.87
CA GLU A 6 16.01 6.09 -7.52
C GLU A 6 16.44 6.65 -6.15
N ALA A 7 16.09 7.90 -5.84
CA ALA A 7 16.35 8.46 -4.52
C ALA A 7 15.53 7.74 -3.43
N VAL A 8 14.24 7.52 -3.65
CA VAL A 8 13.36 6.82 -2.71
C VAL A 8 13.83 5.38 -2.45
N ASP A 9 14.39 4.72 -3.45
CA ASP A 9 14.82 3.32 -3.38
C ASP A 9 16.25 3.13 -2.87
N ALA A 10 16.96 4.22 -2.58
CA ALA A 10 18.32 4.19 -2.05
C ALA A 10 18.43 3.35 -0.77
N GLU A 11 19.41 2.45 -0.74
CA GLU A 11 19.62 1.50 0.36
C GLU A 11 20.42 2.07 1.52
N THR A 12 21.15 3.17 1.28
CA THR A 12 21.93 3.87 2.30
C THR A 12 21.63 5.37 2.28
N GLU A 13 21.95 6.06 3.38
CA GLU A 13 21.82 7.51 3.45
C GLU A 13 22.79 8.23 2.50
N ALA A 14 24.00 7.67 2.31
CA ALA A 14 24.97 8.22 1.36
C ALA A 14 24.47 8.15 -0.09
N ASP A 15 23.89 7.01 -0.48
CA ASP A 15 23.30 6.81 -1.80
C ASP A 15 22.09 7.75 -2.02
N PHE A 16 21.22 7.89 -1.01
CA PHE A 16 20.10 8.85 -1.06
C PHE A 16 20.57 10.28 -1.33
N ASN A 17 21.61 10.73 -0.63
CA ASN A 17 22.15 12.08 -0.80
C ASN A 17 22.76 12.26 -2.19
N ALA A 18 23.51 11.28 -2.70
CA ALA A 18 24.07 11.33 -4.05
C ALA A 18 22.97 11.42 -5.13
N LYS A 19 21.90 10.62 -5.00
CA LYS A 19 20.74 10.66 -5.90
C LYS A 19 19.95 11.95 -5.80
N ARG A 20 19.91 12.58 -4.63
CA ARG A 20 19.29 13.89 -4.45
C ARG A 20 20.09 15.00 -5.14
N GLU A 21 21.42 14.97 -5.08
CA GLU A 21 22.27 15.92 -5.81
C GLU A 21 22.08 15.79 -7.33
N ASP A 22 22.04 14.57 -7.87
CA ASP A 22 21.72 14.32 -9.29
C ASP A 22 20.32 14.86 -9.67
N LEU A 23 19.34 14.78 -8.77
CA LEU A 23 18.00 15.33 -8.99
C LEU A 23 17.99 16.87 -8.98
N ILE A 24 18.81 17.51 -8.14
CA ILE A 24 19.01 18.96 -8.14
C ILE A 24 19.58 19.41 -9.49
N GLU A 25 20.61 18.71 -9.98
CA GLU A 25 21.26 19.02 -11.26
C GLU A 25 20.29 18.87 -12.45
N LYS A 26 19.48 17.81 -12.44
CA LYS A 26 18.50 17.54 -13.51
C LYS A 26 17.31 18.49 -13.51
N CYS A 27 16.76 18.83 -12.35
CA CYS A 27 15.54 19.64 -12.27
C CYS A 27 15.39 20.36 -10.93
N LYS A 28 15.99 21.55 -10.84
CA LYS A 28 15.94 22.40 -9.65
C LYS A 28 14.52 22.68 -9.12
N PRO A 29 13.50 23.02 -9.95
CA PRO A 29 12.16 23.29 -9.43
C PRO A 29 11.51 22.08 -8.77
N VAL A 30 11.73 20.88 -9.32
CA VAL A 30 11.22 19.64 -8.74
C VAL A 30 11.96 19.32 -7.44
N SER A 31 13.27 19.52 -7.40
CA SER A 31 14.03 19.35 -6.16
C SER A 31 13.56 20.28 -5.06
N ASP A 32 13.32 21.55 -5.36
CA ASP A 32 12.85 22.54 -4.38
C ASP A 32 11.48 22.17 -3.82
N TYR A 33 10.59 21.69 -4.68
CA TYR A 33 9.31 21.15 -4.25
C TYR A 33 9.46 19.93 -3.33
N LEU A 34 10.34 18.99 -3.69
CA LEU A 34 10.58 17.79 -2.89
C LEU A 34 11.22 18.12 -1.53
N ASP A 35 12.14 19.08 -1.49
CA ASP A 35 12.76 19.57 -0.26
C ASP A 35 11.72 20.18 0.69
N LEU A 36 10.81 21.01 0.15
CA LEU A 36 9.80 21.71 0.93
C LEU A 36 8.68 20.77 1.43
N HIS A 37 8.26 19.81 0.60
CA HIS A 37 7.05 19.03 0.84
C HIS A 37 7.29 17.57 1.20
N TRP A 38 8.33 16.93 0.66
CA TRP A 38 8.47 15.47 0.69
C TRP A 38 9.59 14.97 1.60
N TRP A 39 10.77 15.57 1.56
CA TRP A 39 11.93 15.04 2.30
C TRP A 39 11.85 15.20 3.81
N LYS A 40 10.99 16.08 4.33
CA LYS A 40 10.61 16.09 5.75
C LYS A 40 9.99 14.77 6.22
N TYR A 41 9.46 13.97 5.30
CA TYR A 41 8.91 12.64 5.55
C TYR A 41 9.85 11.51 5.09
N LYS A 42 11.15 11.78 4.86
CA LYS A 42 12.11 10.76 4.37
C LYS A 42 12.08 9.47 5.18
N THR A 43 11.84 9.58 6.49
CA THR A 43 11.74 8.45 7.41
C THR A 43 10.59 7.47 7.12
N ARG A 44 9.58 7.91 6.36
CA ARG A 44 8.37 7.13 6.00
C ARG A 44 8.34 6.67 4.55
N ILE A 45 9.18 7.26 3.70
CA ILE A 45 9.11 7.03 2.24
C ILE A 45 10.39 6.41 1.69
N VAL A 46 11.58 6.77 2.22
CA VAL A 46 12.86 6.31 1.66
C VAL A 46 13.22 4.93 2.21
N LYS A 47 13.62 4.02 1.33
CA LYS A 47 13.91 2.61 1.61
C LYS A 47 14.91 2.42 2.75
N HIS A 48 16.05 3.11 2.76
CA HIS A 48 17.02 3.00 3.86
C HIS A 48 16.46 3.41 5.24
N CYS A 49 15.44 4.27 5.27
CA CYS A 49 14.75 4.64 6.51
C CYS A 49 13.67 3.63 6.88
N THR A 50 12.88 3.16 5.91
CA THR A 50 11.68 2.33 6.12
C THR A 50 12.01 0.85 6.28
N ASN A 51 13.02 0.34 5.57
CA ASN A 51 13.44 -1.07 5.65
C ASN A 51 14.05 -1.48 7.00
N LYS A 52 14.22 -0.55 7.95
CA LYS A 52 14.48 -0.89 9.36
C LYS A 52 13.34 -1.75 9.94
N TYR A 53 12.12 -1.61 9.40
CA TYR A 53 10.97 -2.44 9.71
C TYR A 53 10.38 -2.96 8.40
N MET A 54 10.61 -4.24 8.09
CA MET A 54 10.44 -4.90 6.77
C MET A 54 9.06 -4.76 6.08
N HIS A 55 8.08 -4.11 6.70
CA HIS A 55 6.69 -4.02 6.22
C HIS A 55 6.05 -2.62 6.30
N PHE A 56 6.82 -1.55 6.57
CA PHE A 56 6.25 -0.20 6.79
C PHE A 56 6.50 0.83 5.67
N GLY A 57 6.98 0.41 4.50
CA GLY A 57 7.08 1.28 3.34
C GLY A 57 5.72 1.51 2.69
N VAL A 58 5.22 2.75 2.65
CA VAL A 58 4.07 3.12 1.81
C VAL A 58 4.56 3.23 0.36
N ARG A 59 4.77 2.08 -0.29
CA ARG A 59 5.30 1.99 -1.67
C ARG A 59 4.21 1.85 -2.73
N ASP A 60 3.03 1.37 -2.35
CA ASP A 60 1.94 1.15 -3.29
C ASP A 60 1.00 2.36 -3.33
N THR A 61 1.02 3.08 -4.46
CA THR A 61 -0.01 4.07 -4.80
C THR A 61 -1.29 3.42 -5.29
N SER A 62 -1.28 2.12 -5.59
CA SER A 62 -2.37 1.37 -6.23
C SER A 62 -3.72 1.51 -5.52
N THR A 63 -3.72 1.53 -4.18
CA THR A 63 -4.95 1.69 -3.40
C THR A 63 -5.52 3.10 -3.55
N VAL A 64 -4.66 4.13 -3.52
CA VAL A 64 -5.06 5.53 -3.68
C VAL A 64 -5.51 5.79 -5.11
N GLU A 65 -4.79 5.26 -6.10
CA GLU A 65 -5.13 5.34 -7.51
C GLU A 65 -6.44 4.62 -7.83
N GLY A 66 -6.66 3.44 -7.25
CA GLY A 66 -7.92 2.70 -7.36
C GLY A 66 -9.09 3.47 -6.74
N ALA A 67 -8.89 4.10 -5.58
CA ALA A 67 -9.90 4.97 -4.98
C ALA A 67 -10.20 6.19 -5.86
N HIS A 68 -9.18 6.86 -6.40
CA HIS A 68 -9.33 7.96 -7.35
C HIS A 68 -10.09 7.52 -8.61
N ALA A 69 -9.79 6.35 -9.17
CA ALA A 69 -10.49 5.83 -10.35
C ALA A 69 -11.98 5.62 -10.07
N LYS A 70 -12.33 5.03 -8.92
CA LYS A 70 -13.74 4.85 -8.49
C LYS A 70 -14.46 6.18 -8.30
N ILE A 71 -13.82 7.15 -7.65
CA ILE A 71 -14.40 8.49 -7.45
C ILE A 71 -14.61 9.19 -8.79
N LYS A 72 -13.60 9.20 -9.67
CA LYS A 72 -13.72 9.79 -11.02
C LYS A 72 -14.84 9.13 -11.83
N SER A 73 -14.93 7.81 -11.78
CA SER A 73 -16.01 7.05 -12.41
C SER A 73 -17.38 7.44 -11.88
N LYS A 74 -17.51 7.76 -10.57
CA LYS A 74 -18.77 8.24 -9.99
C LYS A 74 -19.10 9.69 -10.37
N LEU A 75 -18.09 10.53 -10.50
CA LEU A 75 -18.27 11.93 -10.90
C LEU A 75 -18.70 12.06 -12.36
N GLU A 76 -18.22 11.17 -13.24
CA GLU A 76 -18.56 11.01 -14.67
C GLU A 76 -18.19 12.21 -15.56
N SER A 77 -18.15 13.42 -15.01
CA SER A 77 -17.86 14.67 -15.68
C SER A 77 -16.99 15.56 -14.80
N SER A 78 -16.16 16.39 -15.44
CA SER A 78 -15.43 17.48 -14.81
C SER A 78 -16.25 18.78 -14.70
N GLN A 79 -17.50 18.77 -15.20
CA GLN A 79 -18.43 19.89 -15.17
C GLN A 79 -19.53 19.64 -14.14
N GLY A 80 -19.80 20.63 -13.30
CA GLY A 80 -20.86 20.59 -12.29
C GLY A 80 -20.63 21.62 -11.19
N ASP A 81 -21.68 21.94 -10.44
CA ASP A 81 -21.57 22.77 -9.24
C ASP A 81 -21.12 21.95 -8.01
N LEU A 82 -20.71 22.66 -6.97
CA LEU A 82 -20.23 22.07 -5.72
C LEU A 82 -21.29 21.16 -5.06
N TYR A 83 -22.57 21.49 -5.21
CA TYR A 83 -23.66 20.71 -4.62
C TYR A 83 -23.80 19.35 -5.30
N THR A 84 -23.71 19.31 -6.63
CA THR A 84 -23.76 18.11 -7.45
C THR A 84 -22.58 17.19 -7.15
N VAL A 85 -21.37 17.76 -7.05
CA VAL A 85 -20.16 17.03 -6.66
C VAL A 85 -20.33 16.43 -5.26
N PHE A 86 -20.78 17.23 -4.30
CA PHE A 86 -21.01 16.77 -2.93
C PHE A 86 -22.00 15.59 -2.87
N LYS A 87 -23.14 15.69 -3.57
CA LYS A 87 -24.15 14.61 -3.60
C LYS A 87 -23.60 13.31 -4.20
N LYS A 88 -22.83 13.40 -5.29
CA LYS A 88 -22.19 12.23 -5.91
C LYS A 88 -21.14 11.60 -5.00
N LEU A 89 -20.30 12.41 -4.35
CA LEU A 89 -19.29 11.94 -3.40
C LEU A 89 -19.91 11.33 -2.15
N LEU A 90 -20.95 11.95 -1.58
CA LEU A 90 -21.65 11.42 -0.40
C LEU A 90 -22.26 10.05 -0.68
N SER A 91 -22.88 9.88 -1.85
CA SER A 91 -23.40 8.57 -2.28
C SER A 91 -22.29 7.52 -2.37
N TRP A 92 -21.16 7.85 -3.01
CA TRP A 92 -20.01 6.95 -3.09
C TRP A 92 -19.47 6.58 -1.70
N TRP A 93 -19.28 7.56 -0.81
CA TRP A 93 -18.77 7.34 0.54
C TRP A 93 -19.66 6.39 1.33
N THR A 94 -20.98 6.60 1.24
CA THR A 94 -21.96 5.77 1.95
C THR A 94 -21.91 4.32 1.47
N ILE A 95 -21.80 4.11 0.16
CA ILE A 95 -21.66 2.78 -0.43
C ILE A 95 -20.33 2.14 0.00
N ALA A 96 -19.21 2.85 -0.17
CA ALA A 96 -17.88 2.34 0.17
C ALA A 96 -17.75 1.97 1.66
N ALA A 97 -18.32 2.79 2.56
CA ALA A 97 -18.37 2.50 3.99
C ALA A 97 -19.23 1.26 4.29
N SER A 98 -20.37 1.13 3.63
CA SER A 98 -21.28 -0.02 3.79
C SER A 98 -20.65 -1.31 3.29
N GLU A 99 -20.01 -1.30 2.12
CA GLU A 99 -19.27 -2.44 1.56
C GLU A 99 -18.12 -2.87 2.49
N THR A 100 -17.35 -1.90 2.99
CA THR A 100 -16.25 -2.18 3.93
C THR A 100 -16.78 -2.82 5.21
N ARG A 101 -17.85 -2.28 5.79
CA ARG A 101 -18.50 -2.84 6.98
C ARG A 101 -18.99 -4.27 6.72
N LEU A 102 -19.69 -4.51 5.62
CA LEU A 102 -20.19 -5.84 5.25
C LEU A 102 -19.03 -6.84 5.11
N LEU A 103 -17.94 -6.44 4.47
CA LEU A 103 -16.76 -7.29 4.31
C LEU A 103 -16.10 -7.62 5.67
N MET A 104 -16.03 -6.64 6.59
CA MET A 104 -15.54 -6.86 7.94
C MET A 104 -16.44 -7.81 8.74
N GLU A 105 -17.76 -7.62 8.68
CA GLU A 105 -18.74 -8.50 9.32
C GLU A 105 -18.62 -9.94 8.81
N GLN A 106 -18.52 -10.12 7.48
CA GLN A 106 -18.32 -11.44 6.89
C GLN A 106 -16.99 -12.09 7.32
N ASN A 107 -15.91 -11.32 7.43
CA ASN A 107 -14.61 -11.82 7.91
C ASN A 107 -14.66 -12.21 9.38
N ALA A 108 -15.44 -11.50 10.20
CA ALA A 108 -15.60 -11.80 11.64
C ALA A 108 -16.45 -13.06 11.88
N VAL A 109 -17.49 -13.27 11.06
CA VAL A 109 -18.44 -14.39 11.21
C VAL A 109 -17.94 -15.66 10.53
N THR A 110 -17.48 -15.55 9.30
CA THR A 110 -17.20 -16.71 8.44
C THR A 110 -15.70 -16.85 8.19
N ALA A 111 -15.02 -17.58 9.09
CA ALA A 111 -13.65 -18.02 8.83
C ALA A 111 -13.68 -19.24 7.89
N PRO A 112 -13.04 -19.19 6.70
CA PRO A 112 -12.89 -20.36 5.84
C PRO A 112 -12.31 -21.55 6.60
N HIS A 113 -12.80 -22.76 6.33
CA HIS A 113 -12.35 -23.99 7.01
C HIS A 113 -10.82 -24.17 6.95
N ILE A 114 -10.18 -23.71 5.86
CA ILE A 114 -8.72 -23.70 5.70
C ILE A 114 -7.97 -22.92 6.80
N PHE A 115 -8.58 -21.91 7.42
CA PHE A 115 -7.98 -21.10 8.49
C PHE A 115 -8.44 -21.53 9.89
N GLN A 116 -9.39 -22.46 9.98
CA GLN A 116 -9.89 -22.99 11.26
C GLN A 116 -9.01 -24.11 11.83
N LYS A 117 -8.29 -24.87 10.98
CA LYS A 117 -7.40 -25.95 11.42
C LYS A 117 -6.00 -25.42 11.78
N ASN A 118 -5.79 -25.27 13.08
CA ASN A 118 -4.53 -25.18 13.83
C ASN A 118 -3.67 -23.90 13.78
N ARG A 119 -3.32 -23.35 12.63
CA ARG A 119 -2.24 -22.32 12.56
C ARG A 119 -2.72 -20.88 12.64
N TYR A 120 -3.93 -20.62 12.16
CA TYR A 120 -4.52 -19.28 12.17
C TYR A 120 -5.71 -19.13 13.11
N SER A 121 -6.05 -20.17 13.89
CA SER A 121 -7.27 -20.20 14.71
C SER A 121 -7.44 -18.98 15.64
N ARG A 122 -6.33 -18.46 16.17
CA ARG A 122 -6.30 -17.27 17.04
C ARG A 122 -6.48 -15.94 16.30
N VAL A 123 -6.22 -15.90 15.00
CA VAL A 123 -6.21 -14.67 14.18
C VAL A 123 -7.23 -14.70 13.03
N ALA A 124 -7.85 -15.84 12.76
CA ALA A 124 -8.73 -16.10 11.61
C ALA A 124 -9.98 -15.20 11.52
N ARG A 125 -10.37 -14.58 12.64
CA ARG A 125 -11.51 -13.66 12.75
C ARG A 125 -11.11 -12.22 13.10
N ILE A 126 -9.82 -11.98 13.28
CA ILE A 126 -9.25 -10.67 13.60
C ILE A 126 -8.60 -10.07 12.35
N ILE A 127 -7.92 -10.92 11.59
CA ILE A 127 -7.23 -10.56 10.35
C ILE A 127 -8.14 -10.89 9.16
N THR A 128 -8.07 -10.07 8.10
CA THR A 128 -8.87 -10.28 6.89
C THR A 128 -8.51 -11.61 6.20
N ARG A 129 -9.51 -12.25 5.57
CA ARG A 129 -9.32 -13.50 4.82
C ARG A 129 -8.26 -13.37 3.72
N ALA A 130 -8.17 -12.22 3.08
CA ALA A 130 -7.19 -11.94 2.03
C ALA A 130 -5.75 -11.99 2.56
N ALA A 131 -5.47 -11.34 3.70
CA ALA A 131 -4.14 -11.34 4.30
C ALA A 131 -3.72 -12.74 4.79
N LEU A 132 -4.67 -13.51 5.35
CA LEU A 132 -4.43 -14.90 5.73
C LEU A 132 -4.15 -15.80 4.51
N GLY A 133 -4.86 -15.57 3.41
CA GLY A 133 -4.62 -16.28 2.15
C GLY A 133 -3.23 -16.03 1.58
N GLU A 134 -2.76 -14.79 1.62
CA GLU A 134 -1.40 -14.46 1.17
C GLU A 134 -0.33 -15.04 2.10
N THR A 135 -0.57 -15.00 3.41
CA THR A 135 0.32 -15.63 4.41
C THR A 135 0.43 -17.15 4.17
N GLU A 136 -0.69 -17.82 3.90
CA GLU A 136 -0.74 -19.25 3.57
C GLU A 136 0.03 -19.56 2.29
N ARG A 137 -0.08 -18.69 1.26
CA ARG A 137 0.64 -18.83 0.00
C ARG A 137 2.16 -18.75 0.22
N LEU A 138 2.63 -17.69 0.89
CA LEU A 138 4.05 -17.49 1.22
C LEU A 138 4.60 -18.66 2.04
N TRP A 139 3.81 -19.17 2.98
CA TRP A 139 4.21 -20.31 3.79
C TRP A 139 4.40 -21.57 2.96
N LYS A 140 3.48 -21.88 2.04
CA LYS A 140 3.62 -23.04 1.14
C LYS A 140 4.86 -22.93 0.26
N ASP A 141 5.20 -21.73 -0.18
CA ASP A 141 6.42 -21.50 -0.96
C ASP A 141 7.67 -21.73 -0.09
N ALA A 142 7.67 -21.30 1.18
CA ALA A 142 8.75 -21.57 2.13
C ALA A 142 8.88 -23.07 2.46
N GLU A 143 7.77 -23.79 2.70
CA GLU A 143 7.79 -25.23 2.98
C GLU A 143 8.40 -26.03 1.82
N LYS A 144 8.10 -25.65 0.57
CA LYS A 144 8.73 -26.28 -0.60
C LYS A 144 10.24 -26.12 -0.58
N ILE A 145 10.74 -24.93 -0.26
CA ILE A 145 12.19 -24.64 -0.21
C ILE A 145 12.85 -25.48 0.88
N VAL A 146 12.27 -25.52 2.08
CA VAL A 146 12.83 -26.29 3.21
C VAL A 146 12.84 -27.80 2.92
N ASN A 147 11.76 -28.33 2.35
CA ASN A 147 11.64 -29.77 2.08
C ASN A 147 12.43 -30.22 0.84
N SER A 148 12.70 -29.34 -0.12
CA SER A 148 13.54 -29.65 -1.29
C SER A 148 15.04 -29.50 -1.04
N GLY A 149 15.45 -28.77 0.00
CA GLY A 149 16.84 -28.66 0.45
C GLY A 149 17.31 -29.77 1.41
N GLY A 150 16.44 -30.73 1.76
CA GLY A 150 16.71 -31.78 2.75
C GLY A 150 17.25 -33.11 2.21
N SER A 151 17.55 -33.21 0.91
CA SER A 151 18.26 -34.37 0.32
C SER A 151 19.73 -34.01 0.07
N ALA A 152 20.54 -34.06 1.12
CA ALA A 152 21.99 -34.07 1.05
C ALA A 152 22.52 -35.21 1.93
#